data_AF-A0A556V9H4-F1
#
_entry.id   AF-A0A556V9H4-F1
#
_cell.length_a   1.000
_cell.length_b   1.000
_cell.length_c   1.000
_cell.angle_alpha   90.00
_cell.angle_beta   90.00
_cell.angle_gamma   90.00
#
_symmetry.space_group_name_H-M   'P 1'
#
loop_
_entity.id
_entity.type
_entity.pdbx_description
1 polymer ?
#
loop_
_entity_poly.entity_id
_entity_poly.type
_entity_poly.pdbx_seq_one_letter_code
_entity_poly.pdbx_strand_id
1 'polypeptide(L)'
;MSVSVIIKWGGQEYNISALTEDDTVLDLKQSIKSLTGVLPERQKLLGLKIRGKPADDGMKLGLLKLKPNTKIMMMGSREESLEDVLAPPPESDDVINDFDIEEEVIEVENREENLAKIARRVKDYKVEELNAPREGKRLLVLDVDYTLFDHKSFAETGQELMRPFLHEFLRSAYEDYRHLV
;
A
#
# COMPACT_ATOMS: atom_id res chain seq x y z
N MET A 1 -10.66 -25.87 35.35
CA MET A 1 -9.45 -25.29 36.00
C MET A 1 -9.51 -23.77 35.92
N SER A 2 -8.75 -23.04 36.74
CA SER A 2 -8.67 -21.57 36.67
C SER A 2 -7.77 -21.14 35.52
N VAL A 3 -8.15 -20.07 34.82
CA VAL A 3 -7.45 -19.49 33.68
C VAL A 3 -6.82 -18.16 34.11
N SER A 4 -5.51 -18.05 33.95
CA SER A 4 -4.75 -16.82 34.25
C SER A 4 -4.15 -16.25 32.95
N VAL A 5 -4.54 -15.03 32.59
CA VAL A 5 -4.04 -14.31 31.40
C VAL A 5 -3.61 -12.88 31.74
N ILE A 6 -2.67 -12.35 30.96
CA ILE A 6 -2.15 -10.98 31.11
C ILE A 6 -2.56 -10.19 29.88
N ILE A 7 -3.33 -9.12 30.05
CA ILE A 7 -3.79 -8.25 28.98
C ILE A 7 -2.90 -7.01 28.92
N LYS A 8 -2.31 -6.75 27.75
CA LYS A 8 -1.51 -5.55 27.46
C LYS A 8 -2.35 -4.55 26.70
N TRP A 9 -2.54 -3.36 27.27
CA TRP A 9 -3.29 -2.28 26.64
C TRP A 9 -2.76 -0.91 27.09
N GLY A 10 -2.59 0.03 26.15
CA GLY A 10 -2.13 1.39 26.47
C GLY A 10 -0.77 1.48 27.19
N GLY A 11 0.11 0.49 26.98
CA GLY A 11 1.41 0.41 27.67
C GLY A 11 1.36 -0.19 29.09
N GLN A 12 0.19 -0.56 29.60
CA GLN A 12 0.01 -1.19 30.92
C GLN A 12 -0.31 -2.69 30.79
N GLU A 13 0.00 -3.47 31.84
CA GLU A 13 -0.33 -4.91 31.94
C GLU A 13 -1.42 -5.14 33.00
N TYR A 14 -2.48 -5.88 32.65
CA TYR A 14 -3.62 -6.22 33.51
C TYR A 14 -3.71 -7.74 33.69
N ASN A 15 -3.63 -8.23 34.92
CA ASN A 15 -3.71 -9.66 35.22
C ASN A 15 -5.15 -10.09 35.50
N ILE A 16 -5.65 -11.08 34.77
CA ILE A 16 -7.00 -11.65 34.95
C ILE A 16 -6.86 -13.12 35.34
N SER A 17 -7.20 -13.44 36.59
CA SER A 17 -7.10 -14.79 37.16
C SER A 17 -8.42 -15.32 37.73
N ALA A 18 -9.51 -14.56 37.62
CA ALA A 18 -10.82 -14.89 38.19
C ALA A 18 -11.68 -15.77 37.26
N LEU A 19 -11.17 -16.13 36.07
CA LEU A 19 -11.90 -16.87 35.06
C LEU A 19 -11.59 -18.38 35.15
N THR A 20 -12.53 -19.18 34.68
CA THR A 20 -12.48 -20.63 34.62
C THR A 20 -12.53 -21.10 33.17
N GLU A 21 -12.21 -22.38 32.94
CA GLU A 21 -12.28 -22.97 31.59
C GLU A 21 -13.71 -23.04 31.01
N ASP A 22 -14.74 -22.95 31.85
CA ASP A 22 -16.14 -22.95 31.45
C ASP A 22 -16.66 -21.58 31.04
N ASP A 23 -15.96 -20.51 31.44
CA ASP A 23 -16.30 -19.14 31.05
C ASP A 23 -16.00 -18.91 29.57
N THR A 24 -16.63 -17.89 29.01
CA THR A 24 -16.58 -17.57 27.59
C THR A 24 -15.58 -16.46 27.27
N VAL A 25 -15.27 -16.28 25.98
CA VAL A 25 -14.50 -15.13 25.48
C VAL A 25 -15.22 -13.81 25.81
N LEU A 26 -16.55 -13.81 25.82
CA LEU A 26 -17.33 -12.65 26.25
C LEU A 26 -17.06 -12.30 27.72
N ASP A 27 -16.98 -13.29 28.62
CA ASP A 27 -16.70 -13.07 30.04
C ASP A 27 -15.27 -12.51 30.26
N LEU A 28 -14.32 -12.97 29.44
CA LEU A 28 -12.99 -12.36 29.37
C LEU A 28 -13.05 -10.90 28.93
N LYS A 29 -13.80 -10.59 27.87
CA LYS A 29 -13.97 -9.19 27.40
C LYS A 29 -14.67 -8.31 28.44
N GLN A 30 -15.64 -8.84 29.17
CA GLN A 30 -16.31 -8.12 30.26
C GLN A 30 -15.34 -7.85 31.41
N SER A 31 -14.49 -8.82 31.77
CA SER A 31 -13.44 -8.63 32.77
C SER A 31 -12.44 -7.55 32.34
N ILE A 32 -12.08 -7.51 31.05
CA ILE A 32 -11.24 -6.45 30.48
C ILE A 32 -11.94 -5.09 30.53
N LYS A 33 -13.24 -5.01 30.25
CA LYS A 33 -14.02 -3.77 30.35
C LYS A 33 -13.94 -3.20 31.77
N SER A 34 -14.13 -4.04 32.79
CA SER A 34 -14.08 -3.60 34.19
C SER A 34 -12.72 -3.04 34.60
N LEU A 35 -11.62 -3.50 33.99
CA LEU A 35 -10.26 -3.05 34.30
C LEU A 35 -9.77 -1.88 33.44
N THR A 36 -10.20 -1.83 32.16
CA THR A 36 -9.67 -0.89 31.17
C THR A 36 -10.64 0.23 30.79
N GLY A 37 -11.94 0.04 31.05
CA GLY A 37 -13.03 0.92 30.59
C GLY A 37 -13.39 0.74 29.12
N VAL A 38 -12.69 -0.12 28.37
CA VAL A 38 -12.95 -0.35 26.94
C VAL A 38 -14.12 -1.33 26.76
N LEU A 39 -15.12 -1.00 25.95
CA LEU A 39 -16.26 -1.88 25.70
C LEU A 39 -15.88 -3.18 24.96
N PRO A 40 -16.54 -4.33 25.26
CA PRO A 40 -16.29 -5.61 24.59
C PRO A 40 -16.30 -5.56 23.06
N GLU A 41 -17.18 -4.75 22.48
CA GLU A 41 -17.30 -4.56 21.03
C GLU A 41 -16.09 -3.82 20.42
N ARG A 42 -15.39 -3.02 21.23
CA ARG A 42 -14.21 -2.25 20.85
C ARG A 42 -12.90 -2.92 21.23
N GLN A 43 -12.95 -4.09 21.88
CA GLN A 43 -11.77 -4.86 22.26
C GLN A 43 -11.36 -5.81 21.13
N LYS A 44 -10.23 -5.52 20.50
CA LYS A 44 -9.57 -6.41 19.55
C LYS A 44 -8.42 -7.14 20.24
N LEU A 45 -8.65 -8.39 20.59
CA LEU A 45 -7.65 -9.25 21.23
C LEU A 45 -6.74 -9.88 20.17
N LEU A 46 -5.47 -9.46 20.14
CA LEU A 46 -4.47 -9.93 19.20
C LEU A 46 -3.80 -11.22 19.72
N GLY A 47 -3.63 -12.19 18.83
CA GLY A 47 -2.97 -13.47 19.14
C GLY A 47 -3.92 -14.56 19.66
N LEU A 48 -5.17 -14.23 19.98
CA LEU A 48 -6.24 -15.20 20.28
C LEU A 48 -6.86 -15.71 18.97
N LYS A 49 -6.20 -16.69 18.34
CA LYS A 49 -6.69 -17.35 17.12
C LYS A 49 -6.99 -18.82 17.38
N ILE A 50 -8.17 -19.28 16.95
CA ILE A 50 -8.52 -20.70 16.88
C ILE A 50 -8.56 -21.09 15.41
N ARG A 51 -7.72 -22.06 15.00
CA ARG A 51 -7.65 -22.56 13.61
C ARG A 51 -7.56 -21.43 12.55
N GLY A 52 -6.81 -20.37 12.86
CA GLY A 52 -6.59 -19.23 11.96
C GLY A 52 -7.67 -18.15 11.97
N LYS A 53 -8.80 -18.35 12.67
CA LYS A 53 -9.89 -17.37 12.81
C LYS A 53 -9.89 -16.71 14.21
N PRO A 54 -10.38 -15.46 14.34
CA PRO A 54 -10.56 -14.84 15.65
C PRO A 54 -11.51 -15.68 16.51
N ALA A 55 -11.25 -15.74 17.81
CA ALA A 55 -12.12 -16.43 18.76
C ALA A 55 -13.49 -15.72 18.83
N ASP A 56 -14.57 -16.51 18.77
CA ASP A 56 -15.94 -16.01 18.86
C ASP A 56 -16.37 -15.82 20.32
N ASP A 57 -17.30 -14.90 20.56
CA ASP A 57 -17.68 -14.46 21.91
C ASP A 57 -18.33 -15.57 22.73
N GLY A 58 -19.02 -16.51 22.09
CA GLY A 58 -19.63 -17.68 22.74
C GLY A 58 -18.66 -18.85 23.01
N MET A 59 -17.38 -18.74 22.64
CA MET A 59 -16.43 -19.83 22.83
C MET A 59 -15.93 -19.92 24.27
N LYS A 60 -15.87 -21.14 24.80
CA LYS A 60 -15.29 -21.41 26.13
C LYS A 60 -13.77 -21.22 26.15
N LEU A 61 -13.25 -20.66 27.24
CA LEU A 61 -11.83 -20.40 27.43
C LEU A 61 -10.98 -21.68 27.45
N GLY A 62 -11.54 -22.81 27.91
CA GLY A 62 -10.85 -24.11 27.89
C GLY A 62 -10.49 -24.59 26.47
N LEU A 63 -11.24 -24.18 25.44
CA LEU A 63 -10.98 -24.55 24.04
C LEU A 63 -9.79 -23.80 23.44
N LEU A 64 -9.42 -22.66 24.04
CA LEU A 64 -8.31 -21.82 23.58
C LEU A 64 -6.93 -22.37 23.99
N LYS A 65 -6.87 -23.40 24.86
CA LYS A 65 -5.63 -23.99 25.39
C LYS A 65 -4.61 -22.94 25.84
N LEU A 66 -5.09 -21.92 26.54
CA LEU A 66 -4.26 -20.82 27.01
C LEU A 66 -3.30 -21.34 28.08
N LYS A 67 -2.00 -21.08 27.90
CA LYS A 67 -1.02 -21.36 28.95
C LYS A 67 -1.23 -20.37 30.11
N PRO A 68 -0.95 -20.76 31.36
CA PRO A 68 -0.94 -19.83 32.47
C PRO A 68 -0.03 -18.64 32.17
N ASN A 69 -0.50 -17.41 32.46
CA ASN A 69 0.21 -16.15 32.22
C ASN A 69 0.48 -15.82 30.74
N THR A 70 -0.37 -16.30 29.83
CA THR A 70 -0.30 -15.90 28.42
C THR A 70 -0.51 -14.39 28.30
N LYS A 71 0.44 -13.71 27.63
CA LYS A 71 0.36 -12.28 27.33
C LYS A 71 -0.44 -12.06 26.05
N ILE A 72 -1.58 -11.37 26.16
CA ILE A 72 -2.47 -11.03 25.05
C ILE A 72 -2.41 -9.51 24.85
N MET A 73 -2.15 -9.06 23.62
CA MET A 73 -2.23 -7.63 23.32
C MET A 73 -3.67 -7.28 22.96
N MET A 74 -4.23 -6.26 23.61
CA MET A 74 -5.56 -5.75 23.32
C MET A 74 -5.43 -4.37 22.67
N MET A 75 -6.19 -4.15 21.60
CA MET A 75 -6.41 -2.82 21.02
C MET A 75 -7.86 -2.41 21.22
N GLY A 76 -8.08 -1.15 21.57
CA GLY A 76 -9.41 -0.58 21.76
C GLY A 76 -9.30 0.80 22.38
N SER A 77 -10.32 1.62 22.20
CA SER A 77 -10.40 2.98 22.76
C SER A 77 -11.54 3.06 23.76
N ARG A 78 -11.39 3.90 24.78
CA ARG A 78 -12.47 4.24 25.73
C ARG A 78 -13.50 5.14 25.03
N GLU A 79 -14.76 5.05 25.45
CA GLU A 79 -15.81 5.94 24.93
C GLU A 79 -15.55 7.41 25.26
N GLU A 80 -15.05 7.70 26.46
CA GLU A 80 -14.70 9.07 26.88
C GLU A 80 -13.66 9.72 25.96
N SER A 81 -12.70 8.96 25.41
CA SER A 81 -11.71 9.49 24.46
C SER A 81 -12.23 9.62 23.03
N LEU A 82 -13.42 9.09 22.73
CA LEU A 82 -14.08 9.22 21.43
C LEU A 82 -14.95 10.47 21.37
N GLU A 83 -15.47 10.96 22.49
CA GLU A 83 -16.27 12.20 22.53
C GLU A 83 -15.46 13.41 22.04
N ASP A 84 -14.19 13.52 22.44
CA ASP A 84 -13.27 14.58 21.97
C ASP A 84 -12.92 14.48 20.47
N VAL A 85 -13.01 13.27 19.89
CA VAL A 85 -12.65 13.00 18.48
C VAL A 85 -13.87 13.04 17.56
N LEU A 86 -15.06 12.74 18.09
CA LEU A 86 -16.35 12.76 17.38
C LEU A 86 -17.04 14.12 17.47
N ALA A 87 -16.59 15.00 18.37
CA ALA A 87 -17.02 16.39 18.36
C ALA A 87 -16.73 16.99 16.97
N PRO A 88 -17.70 17.71 16.35
CA PRO A 88 -17.41 18.44 15.14
C PRO A 88 -16.22 19.37 15.41
N PRO A 89 -15.23 19.43 14.51
CA PRO A 89 -14.13 20.37 14.67
C PRO A 89 -14.71 21.78 14.85
N PRO A 90 -14.08 22.63 15.69
CA PRO A 90 -14.49 24.03 15.76
C PRO A 90 -14.49 24.62 14.35
N GLU A 91 -15.55 25.34 13.98
CA GLU A 91 -15.60 26.04 12.69
C GLU A 91 -14.48 27.08 12.65
N SER A 92 -13.32 26.67 12.14
CA SER A 92 -12.31 27.57 11.62
C SER A 92 -12.56 27.70 10.12
N ASP A 93 -12.99 28.88 9.68
CA ASP A 93 -13.14 29.24 8.26
C ASP A 93 -11.80 29.23 7.50
N ASP A 94 -10.69 29.05 8.20
CA ASP A 94 -9.37 28.90 7.62
C ASP A 94 -9.14 27.45 7.21
N VAL A 95 -9.64 27.09 6.02
CA VAL A 95 -9.14 25.93 5.27
C VAL A 95 -7.67 26.21 4.93
N ILE A 96 -6.76 25.79 5.79
CA ILE A 96 -5.32 25.82 5.50
C ILE A 96 -5.06 24.72 4.48
N ASN A 97 -4.57 25.13 3.31
CA ASN A 97 -4.14 24.21 2.29
C ASN A 97 -2.76 23.64 2.68
N ASP A 98 -2.75 22.46 3.32
CA ASP A 98 -1.51 21.76 3.72
C ASP A 98 -0.60 21.36 2.53
N PHE A 99 -1.02 21.64 1.28
CA PHE A 99 -0.21 21.50 0.06
C PHE A 99 0.52 22.79 -0.36
N ASP A 100 0.24 23.95 0.26
CA ASP A 100 0.95 25.19 -0.02
C ASP A 100 2.27 25.24 0.78
N ILE A 101 3.17 24.31 0.48
CA ILE A 101 4.58 24.47 0.80
C ILE A 101 5.12 25.41 -0.29
N GLU A 102 5.59 26.60 0.08
CA GLU A 102 6.36 27.50 -0.79
C GLU A 102 7.76 26.92 -1.12
N GLU A 103 7.83 25.62 -1.41
CA GLU A 103 9.01 25.02 -2.03
C GLU A 103 8.93 25.33 -3.52
N GLU A 104 9.94 26.05 -4.01
CA GLU A 104 10.17 26.28 -5.43
C GLU A 104 10.10 24.93 -6.15
N VAL A 105 8.99 24.63 -6.82
CA VAL A 105 8.76 23.32 -7.43
C VAL A 105 9.72 23.18 -8.60
N ILE A 106 10.89 22.60 -8.36
CA ILE A 106 11.80 22.24 -9.43
C ILE A 106 11.13 21.13 -10.23
N GLU A 107 10.75 21.47 -11.46
CA GLU A 107 10.19 20.51 -12.42
C GLU A 107 11.10 19.29 -12.53
N VAL A 108 10.51 18.11 -12.67
CA VAL A 108 11.24 16.84 -12.61
C VAL A 108 12.39 16.78 -13.63
N GLU A 109 12.23 17.42 -14.79
CA GLU A 109 13.27 17.54 -15.82
C GLU A 109 14.49 18.37 -15.39
N ASN A 110 14.29 19.33 -14.50
CA ASN A 110 15.31 20.27 -14.02
C ASN A 110 15.99 19.81 -12.72
N ARG A 111 15.59 18.67 -12.15
CA ARG A 111 16.21 18.11 -10.95
C ARG A 111 17.62 17.62 -11.27
N GLU A 112 18.60 18.07 -10.49
CA GLU A 112 20.02 17.74 -10.68
C GLU A 112 20.28 16.23 -10.73
N GLU A 113 19.57 15.44 -9.92
CA GLU A 113 19.69 13.98 -9.92
C GLU A 113 19.32 13.35 -11.27
N ASN A 114 18.32 13.90 -11.96
CA ASN A 114 17.86 13.39 -13.26
C ASN A 114 18.82 13.81 -14.36
N LEU A 115 19.30 15.06 -14.33
CA LEU A 115 20.34 15.54 -15.23
C LEU A 115 21.63 14.73 -15.09
N ALA A 116 22.03 14.38 -13.86
CA ALA A 116 23.19 13.53 -13.61
C ALA A 116 23.03 12.11 -14.17
N LYS A 117 21.83 11.52 -14.10
CA LYS A 117 21.53 10.21 -14.70
C LYS A 117 21.63 10.28 -16.24
N ILE A 118 21.10 11.34 -16.85
CA ILE A 118 21.19 11.56 -18.30
C ILE A 118 22.65 11.73 -18.71
N ALA A 119 23.41 12.58 -18.02
CA ALA A 119 24.83 12.83 -18.32
C ALA A 119 25.68 11.54 -18.26
N ARG A 120 25.41 10.65 -17.29
CA ARG A 120 26.06 9.34 -17.21
C ARG A 120 25.74 8.48 -18.45
N ARG A 121 24.48 8.44 -18.86
CA ARG A 121 24.07 7.67 -20.05
C ARG A 121 24.70 8.22 -21.33
N VAL A 122 24.75 9.53 -21.50
CA VAL A 122 25.42 10.18 -22.65
C VAL A 122 26.91 9.84 -22.71
N LYS A 123 27.58 9.76 -21.55
CA LYS A 123 29.01 9.43 -21.48
C LYS A 123 29.30 7.96 -21.80
N ASP A 124 28.51 7.05 -21.23
CA ASP A 124 28.86 5.63 -21.20
C ASP A 124 28.15 4.81 -22.28
N TYR A 125 26.99 5.24 -22.78
CA TYR A 125 26.22 4.50 -23.77
C TYR A 125 26.70 4.81 -25.19
N LYS A 126 27.14 3.77 -25.91
CA LYS A 126 27.54 3.87 -27.30
C LYS A 126 26.35 3.56 -28.20
N VAL A 127 25.85 4.57 -28.90
CA VAL A 127 24.79 4.41 -29.91
C VAL A 127 25.38 3.76 -31.16
N GLU A 128 24.76 2.68 -31.63
CA GLU A 128 25.07 2.07 -32.92
C GLU A 128 24.26 2.79 -34.01
N GLU A 129 24.94 3.54 -34.86
CA GLU A 129 24.29 4.30 -35.92
C GLU A 129 24.06 3.43 -37.16
N LEU A 130 22.81 3.07 -37.41
CA LEU A 130 22.43 2.30 -38.60
C LEU A 130 22.32 3.16 -39.86
N ASN A 131 21.90 4.42 -39.72
CA ASN A 131 21.73 5.37 -40.82
C ASN A 131 22.07 6.78 -40.34
N ALA A 132 22.81 7.57 -41.10
CA ALA A 132 23.24 8.92 -40.73
C ALA A 132 22.07 9.93 -40.55
N PRO A 133 22.27 11.05 -39.82
CA PRO A 133 21.28 12.14 -39.76
C PRO A 133 21.07 12.77 -41.13
N ARG A 134 19.83 13.16 -41.43
CA ARG A 134 19.48 13.89 -42.66
C ARG A 134 19.21 15.34 -42.33
N GLU A 135 19.78 16.24 -43.12
CA GLU A 135 19.64 17.68 -42.93
C GLU A 135 18.17 18.13 -43.07
N GLY A 136 17.74 19.04 -42.21
CA GLY A 136 16.39 19.59 -42.20
C GLY A 136 15.28 18.61 -41.79
N LYS A 137 15.59 17.36 -41.41
CA LYS A 137 14.61 16.38 -40.95
C LYS A 137 14.45 16.41 -39.43
N ARG A 138 13.20 16.32 -38.97
CA ARG A 138 12.87 16.23 -37.54
C ARG A 138 13.17 14.84 -36.99
N LEU A 139 13.23 14.68 -35.68
CA LEU A 139 13.41 13.38 -35.04
C LEU A 139 12.05 12.79 -34.64
N LEU A 140 11.80 11.53 -35.00
CA LEU A 140 10.68 10.74 -34.53
C LEU A 140 11.23 9.53 -33.78
N VAL A 141 10.91 9.44 -32.49
CA VAL A 141 11.25 8.28 -31.63
C VAL A 141 10.01 7.40 -31.52
N LEU A 142 10.15 6.11 -31.84
CA LEU A 142 9.04 5.16 -31.83
C LEU A 142 9.31 4.05 -30.82
N ASP A 143 8.40 3.88 -29.88
CA ASP A 143 8.33 2.65 -29.10
C ASP A 143 7.90 1.47 -30.00
N VAL A 144 8.12 0.24 -29.55
CA VAL A 144 7.88 -0.96 -30.36
C VAL A 144 6.60 -1.65 -29.88
N ASP A 145 6.54 -2.00 -28.60
CA ASP A 145 5.47 -2.78 -27.99
C ASP A 145 4.16 -1.98 -27.95
N TYR A 146 3.10 -2.50 -28.58
CA TYR A 146 1.81 -1.81 -28.74
C TYR A 146 1.83 -0.47 -29.50
N THR A 147 2.99 -0.04 -29.97
CA THR A 147 3.13 1.10 -30.87
C THR A 147 3.19 0.64 -32.32
N LEU A 148 4.11 -0.28 -32.65
CA LEU A 148 4.32 -0.77 -34.02
C LEU A 148 3.81 -2.21 -34.23
N PHE A 149 3.78 -3.04 -33.19
CA PHE A 149 3.29 -4.41 -33.27
C PHE A 149 2.62 -4.87 -31.96
N ASP A 150 1.77 -5.90 -32.06
CA ASP A 150 1.18 -6.58 -30.91
C ASP A 150 2.13 -7.67 -30.38
N HIS A 151 2.70 -7.44 -29.19
CA HIS A 151 3.62 -8.37 -28.55
C HIS A 151 2.93 -9.41 -27.64
N LYS A 152 1.60 -9.34 -27.44
CA LYS A 152 0.88 -10.25 -26.53
C LYS A 152 0.10 -11.34 -27.24
N SER A 153 -0.32 -11.11 -28.47
CA SER A 153 -1.04 -12.13 -29.24
C SER A 153 -0.11 -13.23 -29.73
N PHE A 154 -0.63 -14.45 -29.79
CA PHE A 154 0.06 -15.56 -30.44
C PHE A 154 -0.25 -15.54 -31.93
N ALA A 155 0.80 -15.65 -32.75
CA ALA A 155 0.72 -15.66 -34.20
C ALA A 155 1.77 -16.64 -34.77
N GLU A 156 1.53 -17.13 -35.99
CA GLU A 156 2.47 -18.01 -36.67
C GLU A 156 3.58 -17.22 -37.37
N THR A 157 3.28 -15.98 -37.75
CA THR A 157 4.22 -15.09 -38.44
C THR A 157 4.23 -13.69 -37.83
N GLY A 158 5.36 -12.99 -37.92
CA GLY A 158 5.45 -11.61 -37.43
C GLY A 158 4.52 -10.64 -38.16
N GLN A 159 4.13 -10.95 -39.40
CA GLN A 159 3.23 -10.10 -40.20
C GLN A 159 1.83 -9.99 -39.60
N GLU A 160 1.35 -11.06 -38.98
CA GLU A 160 0.05 -11.10 -38.29
C GLU A 160 0.02 -10.19 -37.05
N LEU A 161 1.18 -9.91 -36.46
CA LEU A 161 1.33 -9.05 -35.29
C LEU A 161 1.61 -7.59 -35.65
N MET A 162 1.97 -7.29 -36.91
CA MET A 162 2.27 -5.93 -37.33
C MET A 162 1.01 -5.07 -37.25
N ARG A 163 1.16 -3.85 -36.72
CA ARG A 163 0.07 -2.89 -36.75
C ARG A 163 -0.31 -2.59 -38.21
N PRO A 164 -1.61 -2.53 -38.55
CA PRO A 164 -2.04 -2.18 -39.90
C PRO A 164 -1.41 -0.86 -40.37
N PHE A 165 -0.97 -0.82 -41.63
CA PHE A 165 -0.30 0.31 -42.28
C PHE A 165 1.08 0.69 -41.73
N LEU A 166 1.75 -0.19 -41.00
CA LEU A 166 3.08 0.09 -40.42
C LEU A 166 4.09 0.61 -41.45
N HIS A 167 4.20 -0.05 -42.60
CA HIS A 167 5.20 0.33 -43.61
C HIS A 167 4.84 1.62 -44.35
N GLU A 168 3.57 1.83 -44.65
CA GLU A 168 3.04 3.05 -45.25
C GLU A 168 3.25 4.25 -44.32
N PHE A 169 2.95 4.07 -43.03
CA PHE A 169 3.20 5.05 -41.99
C PHE A 169 4.69 5.40 -41.90
N LEU A 170 5.58 4.41 -41.78
CA LEU A 170 7.01 4.66 -41.68
C LEU A 170 7.55 5.34 -42.94
N ARG A 171 7.10 4.92 -44.14
CA ARG A 171 7.53 5.55 -45.39
C ARG A 171 7.12 7.03 -45.44
N SER A 172 5.87 7.33 -45.12
CA SER A 172 5.38 8.71 -45.09
C SER A 172 6.11 9.54 -44.01
N ALA A 173 6.26 9.01 -42.80
CA ALA A 173 7.01 9.68 -41.73
C ALA A 173 8.48 9.92 -42.12
N TYR A 174 9.09 9.01 -42.89
CA TYR A 174 10.47 9.17 -43.35
C TYR A 174 10.65 10.33 -44.34
N GLU A 175 9.59 10.87 -44.93
CA GLU A 175 9.70 12.07 -45.78
C GLU A 175 10.07 13.29 -44.94
N ASP A 176 9.55 13.42 -43.73
CA ASP A 176 9.73 14.59 -42.87
C ASP A 176 10.62 14.35 -41.64
N TYR A 177 10.75 13.10 -41.21
CA TYR A 177 11.42 12.70 -39.98
C TYR A 177 12.52 11.66 -40.23
N ARG A 178 13.58 11.71 -39.44
CA ARG A 178 14.45 10.56 -39.19
C ARG A 178 13.88 9.74 -38.04
N HIS A 179 13.90 8.42 -38.18
CA HIS A 179 13.42 7.50 -37.15
C HIS A 179 14.56 7.11 -36.21
N LEU A 180 14.27 7.06 -34.92
CA LEU A 180 14.96 6.25 -33.94
C LEU A 180 13.94 5.24 -33.41
N VAL A 181 14.27 3.96 -33.48
CA VAL A 181 13.52 2.85 -32.91
C VAL A 181 14.40 2.22 -31.84
#